data_AF-A0A9P4UI53-F1
#
_entry.id   AF-A0A9P4UI53-F1
#
_cell.length_a   1.000
_cell.length_b   1.000
_cell.length_c   1.000
_cell.angle_alpha   90.00
_cell.angle_beta   90.00
_cell.angle_gamma   90.00
#
_symmetry.space_group_name_H-M   'P 1'
#
loop_
_entity.id
_entity.type
_entity.pdbx_description
1 polymer ?
#
loop_
_entity_poly.entity_id
_entity_poly.type
_entity_poly.pdbx_seq_one_letter_code
_entity_poly.pdbx_strand_id
1 'polypeptide(L)'
;MLLLLTLLAVPASDPNTPAAMVLRFTHSDECKLPETPATCAGAAQKDVIVQYGKNTTQAEKDLLLNAAKASGASIKDVMNNFGFTGFIPENVVELMSAHGKTCGVTVYENGCAGIP
;
A
#
# COMPACT_ATOMS: atom_id res chain seq x y z
N MET A 1 37.68 -45.83 28.79
CA MET A 1 37.51 -44.37 28.57
C MET A 1 36.25 -44.15 27.76
N LEU A 2 35.14 -43.76 28.40
CA LEU A 2 33.92 -43.32 27.72
C LEU A 2 33.96 -41.78 27.69
N LEU A 3 34.01 -41.18 26.50
CA LEU A 3 33.75 -39.75 26.33
C LEU A 3 32.23 -39.53 26.19
N LEU A 4 31.61 -38.88 27.17
CA LEU A 4 30.25 -38.35 27.01
C LEU A 4 30.31 -37.06 26.17
N LEU A 5 29.62 -37.07 25.02
CA LEU A 5 29.28 -35.86 24.27
C LEU A 5 28.12 -35.14 24.98
N THR A 6 28.38 -33.96 25.51
CA THR A 6 27.33 -33.05 25.99
C THR A 6 26.68 -32.35 24.79
N LEU A 7 25.51 -32.83 24.37
CA LEU A 7 24.61 -32.03 23.53
C LEU A 7 24.11 -30.84 24.35
N LEU A 8 24.50 -29.63 23.95
CA LEU A 8 23.85 -28.40 24.42
C LEU A 8 22.40 -28.40 23.89
N ALA A 9 21.44 -28.65 24.78
CA ALA A 9 20.03 -28.42 24.50
C ALA A 9 19.82 -26.91 24.30
N VAL A 10 19.62 -26.50 23.04
CA VAL A 10 19.15 -25.15 22.73
C VAL A 10 17.74 -25.04 23.30
N PRO A 11 17.42 -24.01 24.10
CA PRO A 11 16.06 -23.83 24.60
C PRO A 11 15.12 -23.73 23.40
N ALA A 12 14.09 -24.57 23.38
CA ALA A 12 13.04 -24.50 22.37
C ALA A 12 12.44 -23.09 22.45
N SER A 13 12.61 -22.32 21.38
CA SER A 13 12.00 -21.00 21.24
C SER A 13 10.50 -21.16 21.40
N ASP A 14 9.92 -20.63 22.48
CA ASP A 14 8.48 -20.71 22.71
C ASP A 14 7.76 -19.92 21.59
N PRO A 15 6.98 -20.59 20.72
CA PRO A 15 6.30 -19.95 19.61
C PRO A 15 5.20 -18.97 20.06
N ASN A 16 4.91 -18.89 21.37
CA ASN A 16 3.90 -18.02 21.97
C ASN A 16 4.49 -16.79 22.67
N THR A 17 5.79 -16.53 22.53
CA THR A 17 6.30 -15.22 22.96
C THR A 17 5.65 -14.10 22.16
N PRO A 18 5.38 -12.92 22.75
CA PRO A 18 4.86 -11.78 22.01
C PRO A 18 5.71 -11.43 20.79
N ALA A 19 7.04 -11.58 20.89
CA ALA A 19 7.96 -11.40 19.77
C ALA A 19 7.73 -12.42 18.65
N ALA A 20 7.57 -13.71 18.97
CA ALA A 20 7.26 -14.74 17.97
C ALA A 20 5.87 -14.55 17.35
N MET A 21 4.87 -14.12 18.13
CA MET A 21 3.55 -13.79 17.61
C MET A 21 3.60 -12.61 16.64
N VAL A 22 4.26 -11.50 17.01
CA VAL A 22 4.45 -10.34 16.12
C VAL A 22 5.16 -10.77 14.84
N LEU A 23 6.22 -11.57 14.95
CA LEU A 23 6.96 -12.06 13.80
C LEU A 23 6.09 -12.94 12.88
N ARG A 24 5.16 -13.74 13.42
CA ARG A 24 4.22 -14.54 12.63
C ARG A 24 3.18 -13.67 11.92
N PHE A 25 2.70 -12.62 12.57
CA PHE A 25 1.78 -11.66 11.94
C PHE A 25 2.47 -10.85 10.84
N THR A 26 3.69 -10.36 11.05
CA THR A 26 4.40 -9.55 10.03
C THR A 26 4.82 -10.35 8.79
N HIS A 27 4.92 -11.68 8.90
CA HIS A 27 5.26 -12.57 7.78
C HIS A 27 4.07 -13.36 7.24
N SER A 28 2.86 -13.13 7.78
CA SER A 28 1.66 -13.79 7.27
C SER A 28 1.34 -13.24 5.88
N ASP A 29 0.90 -14.13 4.98
CA ASP A 29 0.56 -13.76 3.60
C ASP A 29 -0.59 -12.74 3.56
N GLU A 30 -1.45 -12.77 4.58
CA GLU A 30 -2.59 -11.86 4.78
C GLU A 30 -2.17 -10.45 5.20
N CYS A 31 -0.94 -10.26 5.69
CA CYS A 31 -0.38 -8.96 6.06
C CYS A 31 0.64 -8.44 5.03
N LYS A 32 0.83 -9.14 3.91
CA LYS A 32 1.66 -8.63 2.81
C LYS A 32 0.91 -7.50 2.10
N LEU A 33 1.54 -6.33 2.04
CA LEU A 33 1.09 -5.28 1.14
C LEU A 33 1.12 -5.81 -0.30
N PRO A 34 0.12 -5.48 -1.12
CA PRO A 34 0.06 -5.96 -2.50
C PRO A 34 1.28 -5.46 -3.28
N GLU A 35 1.83 -6.34 -4.13
CA GLU A 35 3.00 -5.99 -4.93
C GLU A 35 2.68 -4.83 -5.87
N THR A 36 3.54 -3.81 -5.85
CA THR A 36 3.40 -2.64 -6.71
C THR A 36 3.67 -3.05 -8.16
N PRO A 37 2.71 -2.92 -9.08
CA PRO A 37 2.94 -3.23 -10.48
C PRO A 37 3.98 -2.26 -11.06
N ALA A 38 4.90 -2.75 -11.88
CA ALA A 38 5.81 -1.87 -12.62
C ALA A 38 5.02 -1.14 -13.73
N THR A 39 5.22 0.17 -13.87
CA THR A 39 4.75 0.87 -15.08
C THR A 39 5.59 0.44 -16.29
N CYS A 40 5.12 0.68 -17.52
CA CYS A 40 5.91 0.43 -18.74
C CYS A 40 7.27 1.18 -18.75
N ALA A 41 7.41 2.25 -17.95
CA ALA A 41 8.63 3.02 -17.79
C ALA A 41 9.48 2.60 -16.55
N GLY A 42 9.06 1.57 -15.81
CA GLY A 42 9.73 1.11 -14.59
C GLY A 42 9.61 2.08 -13.40
N ALA A 43 8.76 3.10 -13.49
CA ALA A 43 8.53 4.03 -12.38
C ALA A 43 7.88 3.30 -11.20
N ALA A 44 8.39 3.58 -10.00
CA ALA A 44 7.81 3.10 -8.75
C ALA A 44 6.38 3.62 -8.58
N GLN A 45 5.50 2.75 -8.09
CA GLN A 45 4.11 3.10 -7.80
C GLN A 45 3.86 2.95 -6.31
N LYS A 46 2.99 3.81 -5.75
CA LYS A 46 2.49 3.69 -4.40
C LYS A 46 1.04 3.24 -4.41
N ASP A 47 0.70 2.34 -3.50
CA ASP A 47 -0.69 2.02 -3.17
C ASP A 47 -1.31 3.19 -2.41
N VAL A 48 -2.33 3.81 -3.00
CA VAL A 48 -2.97 5.00 -2.43
C VAL A 48 -4.48 4.98 -2.54
N ILE A 49 -5.12 5.72 -1.63
CA ILE A 49 -6.49 6.21 -1.75
C ILE A 49 -6.43 7.71 -2.06
N VAL A 50 -7.01 8.11 -3.18
CA VAL A 50 -7.22 9.53 -3.53
C VAL A 50 -8.65 9.90 -3.19
N GLN A 51 -8.83 10.73 -2.17
CA GLN A 51 -10.12 11.24 -1.73
C GLN A 51 -10.41 12.60 -2.35
N TYR A 52 -11.60 12.77 -2.93
CA TYR A 52 -12.11 14.03 -3.44
C TYR A 52 -12.63 14.94 -2.32
N GLY A 53 -12.63 16.24 -2.60
CA GLY A 53 -13.26 17.23 -1.74
C GLY A 53 -14.79 17.13 -1.80
N LYS A 54 -15.47 17.59 -0.74
CA LYS A 54 -16.94 17.59 -0.66
C LYS A 54 -17.62 18.31 -1.84
N ASN A 55 -16.95 19.33 -2.40
CA ASN A 55 -17.48 20.19 -3.45
C ASN A 55 -16.84 19.91 -4.83
N THR A 56 -16.07 18.82 -4.97
CA THR A 56 -15.47 18.47 -6.25
C THR A 56 -16.57 18.10 -7.24
N THR A 57 -16.64 18.82 -8.34
CA THR A 57 -17.59 18.61 -9.44
C THR A 57 -17.29 17.29 -10.17
N GLN A 58 -18.26 16.77 -10.93
CA GLN A 58 -18.03 15.54 -11.70
C GLN A 58 -16.89 15.70 -12.71
N ALA A 59 -16.80 16.85 -13.38
CA ALA A 59 -15.73 17.13 -14.33
C ALA A 59 -14.35 17.12 -13.67
N GLU A 60 -14.22 17.64 -12.45
CA GLU A 60 -12.96 17.60 -11.69
C GLU A 60 -12.62 16.18 -11.22
N LYS A 61 -13.62 15.40 -10.79
CA LYS A 61 -13.42 13.97 -10.45
C LYS A 61 -12.89 13.20 -11.65
N ASP A 62 -13.52 13.39 -12.82
CA ASP A 62 -13.12 12.74 -14.06
C ASP A 62 -11.72 13.18 -14.50
N LEU A 63 -11.39 14.47 -14.35
CA LEU A 63 -10.06 15.00 -14.63
C LEU A 63 -8.98 14.34 -13.77
N LEU A 64 -9.20 14.25 -12.45
CA LEU A 64 -8.25 13.63 -11.51
C LEU A 64 -8.04 12.15 -11.80
N LEU A 65 -9.14 11.41 -12.01
CA LEU A 65 -9.09 9.99 -12.33
C LEU A 65 -8.38 9.72 -13.66
N ASN A 66 -8.70 10.51 -14.69
CA ASN A 66 -8.10 10.36 -16.02
C ASN A 66 -6.62 10.78 -16.02
N ALA A 67 -6.24 11.81 -15.26
CA ALA A 67 -4.84 12.19 -15.09
C ALA A 67 -4.03 11.08 -14.41
N ALA A 68 -4.57 10.45 -13.36
CA ALA A 68 -3.94 9.29 -12.74
C ALA A 68 -3.77 8.14 -13.76
N LYS A 69 -4.83 7.77 -14.49
CA LYS A 69 -4.74 6.73 -15.54
C LYS A 69 -3.72 7.06 -16.62
N ALA A 70 -3.73 8.29 -17.13
CA ALA A 70 -2.80 8.74 -18.17
C ALA A 70 -1.34 8.72 -17.72
N SER A 71 -1.08 8.86 -16.41
CA SER A 71 0.25 8.73 -15.84
C SER A 71 0.75 7.27 -15.72
N GLY A 72 -0.10 6.29 -16.03
CA GLY A 72 0.22 4.86 -15.90
C GLY A 72 -0.24 4.23 -14.59
N ALA A 73 -1.15 4.88 -13.85
CA ALA A 73 -1.73 4.31 -12.64
C ALA A 73 -2.57 3.05 -12.93
N SER A 74 -2.46 2.05 -12.07
CA SER A 74 -3.36 0.91 -12.02
C SER A 74 -4.49 1.17 -11.02
N ILE A 75 -5.61 1.68 -11.52
CA ILE A 75 -6.81 1.93 -10.70
C ILE A 75 -7.46 0.60 -10.33
N LYS A 76 -7.64 0.36 -9.03
CA LYS A 76 -8.27 -0.86 -8.50
C LYS A 76 -9.76 -0.68 -8.31
N ASP A 77 -10.18 0.44 -7.74
CA ASP A 77 -11.59 0.75 -7.53
C ASP A 77 -11.88 2.25 -7.62
N VAL A 78 -13.10 2.61 -7.99
CA VAL A 78 -13.61 3.99 -8.02
C VAL A 78 -14.81 4.08 -7.09
N MET A 79 -14.60 4.75 -5.95
CA MET A 79 -15.62 4.93 -4.92
C MET A 79 -16.44 6.17 -5.22
N ASN A 80 -17.70 5.96 -5.63
CA ASN A 80 -18.62 7.04 -5.97
C ASN A 80 -18.65 8.13 -4.88
N ASN A 81 -18.43 9.38 -5.30
CA ASN A 81 -18.40 10.58 -4.45
C ASN A 81 -17.33 10.65 -3.36
N PHE A 82 -16.53 9.60 -3.17
CA PHE A 82 -15.43 9.60 -2.21
C PHE A 82 -14.09 9.78 -2.90
N GLY A 83 -13.81 9.02 -3.96
CA GLY A 83 -12.45 8.94 -4.48
C GLY A 83 -12.17 7.74 -5.38
N PHE A 84 -10.92 7.35 -5.46
CA PHE A 84 -10.48 6.10 -6.10
C PHE A 84 -9.27 5.53 -5.38
N THR A 85 -9.05 4.23 -5.54
CA THR A 85 -7.88 3.52 -5.01
C THR A 85 -7.08 2.91 -6.14
N GLY A 86 -5.78 2.75 -5.91
CA GLY A 86 -4.93 2.02 -6.84
C GLY A 86 -3.47 2.28 -6.62
N PHE A 87 -2.69 1.74 -7.55
CA PHE A 87 -1.26 2.01 -7.64
C PHE A 87 -1.07 3.22 -8.54
N ILE A 88 -0.43 4.26 -8.02
CA ILE A 88 -0.19 5.51 -8.75
C ILE A 88 1.32 5.78 -8.76
N PRO A 89 1.90 6.25 -9.88
CA PRO A 89 3.30 6.67 -9.92
C PRO A 89 3.66 7.63 -8.79
N GLU A 90 4.79 7.41 -8.14
CA GLU A 90 5.20 8.16 -6.94
C GLU A 90 5.25 9.67 -7.18
N ASN A 91 5.77 10.10 -8.33
CA ASN A 91 5.83 11.51 -8.72
C ASN A 91 4.42 12.16 -8.84
N VAL A 92 3.41 11.39 -9.22
CA VAL A 92 2.01 11.87 -9.28
C VAL A 92 1.41 11.93 -7.89
N VAL A 93 1.73 10.96 -7.03
CA VAL A 93 1.33 10.98 -5.61
C VAL A 93 1.93 12.19 -4.89
N GLU A 94 3.19 12.50 -5.12
CA GLU A 94 3.85 13.69 -4.58
C GLU A 94 3.17 14.97 -5.06
N LEU A 95 2.89 15.07 -6.37
CA LEU A 95 2.20 16.22 -6.96
C LEU A 95 0.80 16.40 -6.35
N MET A 96 0.02 15.32 -6.25
CA MET A 96 -1.31 15.31 -5.63
C MET A 96 -1.25 15.63 -4.13
N SER A 97 -0.20 15.21 -3.43
CA SER A 97 -0.04 15.51 -2.00
C SER A 97 0.35 16.96 -1.75
N ALA A 98 1.21 17.52 -2.62
CA ALA A 98 1.67 18.91 -2.54
C ALA A 98 0.59 19.92 -2.94
N HIS A 99 -0.17 19.62 -4.01
CA HIS A 99 -1.13 20.57 -4.60
C HIS A 99 -2.60 20.12 -4.51
N GLY A 100 -2.89 18.86 -4.21
CA GLY A 100 -4.26 18.37 -4.12
C GLY A 100 -5.06 19.04 -3.01
N LYS A 101 -4.42 19.41 -1.89
CA LYS A 101 -5.08 20.08 -0.76
C LYS A 101 -5.77 21.39 -1.16
N THR A 102 -5.19 22.16 -2.09
CA THR A 102 -5.82 23.40 -2.58
C THR A 102 -7.08 23.13 -3.40
N CYS A 103 -7.19 21.94 -3.97
CA CYS A 103 -8.36 21.46 -4.71
C CYS A 103 -9.28 20.56 -3.86
N GLY A 104 -9.05 20.49 -2.54
CA GLY A 104 -9.80 19.62 -1.62
C GLY A 104 -9.50 18.12 -1.77
N VAL A 105 -8.45 17.74 -2.51
CA VAL A 105 -8.01 16.36 -2.70
C VAL A 105 -7.06 15.97 -1.57
N THR A 106 -7.28 14.79 -0.99
CA THR A 106 -6.39 14.20 0.02
C THR A 106 -5.91 12.84 -0.45
N VAL A 107 -4.61 12.57 -0.32
CA VAL A 107 -4.02 11.27 -0.67
C VAL A 107 -3.62 10.57 0.62
N TYR A 108 -4.02 9.30 0.74
CA TYR A 108 -3.60 8.40 1.81
C TYR A 108 -2.73 7.30 1.20
N GLU A 109 -1.51 7.14 1.71
CA GLU A 109 -0.61 6.04 1.32
C GLU A 109 -0.98 4.74 2.05
N ASN A 110 -0.62 3.60 1.47
CA ASN A 110 -1.03 2.25 1.90
C ASN A 110 -2.55 2.09 1.89
N GLY A 111 -3.14 2.44 0.74
CA GLY A 111 -4.57 2.42 0.49
C GLY A 111 -5.24 1.03 0.56
N CYS A 112 -4.46 -0.03 0.77
CA CYS A 112 -4.89 -1.43 0.74
C CYS A 112 -5.49 -1.83 -0.62
N ALA A 113 -5.12 -1.15 -1.71
CA ALA A 113 -5.69 -1.39 -3.02
C ALA A 113 -5.24 -2.77 -3.54
N GLY A 114 -6.08 -3.78 -3.31
CA GLY A 114 -5.79 -5.17 -3.66
C GLY A 114 -5.63 -6.13 -2.48
N ILE A 115 -5.96 -5.72 -1.25
CA ILE A 115 -6.27 -6.70 -0.19
C ILE A 115 -7.59 -7.40 -0.59
N PRO A 116 -7.60 -8.74 -0.78
CA PRO A 116 -8.79 -9.49 -1.14
C PRO A 116 -9.88 -9.49 -0.06
#